data_AF-A0A3R6Y8U8-F1
#
_entry.id   AF-A0A3R6Y8U8-F1
#
_cell.length_a   1.000
_cell.length_b   1.000
_cell.length_c   1.000
_cell.angle_alpha   90.00
_cell.angle_beta   90.00
_cell.angle_gamma   90.00
#
_symmetry.space_group_name_H-M   'P 1'
#
loop_
_entity.id
_entity.type
_entity.pdbx_description
1 polymer ?
#
loop_
_entity_poly.entity_id
_entity_poly.type
_entity_poly.pdbx_seq_one_letter_code
_entity_poly.pdbx_strand_id
1 'polypeptide(L)'
;MKIVRSLLLVGATAAALDTYSAKILVDTNTFECELIDSVHVSQPHRSVEHPDSFIELTTKRKSHLNDLDLLRNSEEGAQEFVEIIGGSVDAVLGQLAKRCPSGALRHNAEAISTSAETTVIKKIVDSGPPKNRIDIVFMGDGYQASEEALFFKDIQRLTDEMFTGDTFTQYLPLFNVWAVYVPSVDSGIGVGGKPRNTAFQLYRTGTELRSVLPNKPQYAREVCKTVGEFACDFPSLIGNDAYYGGLGGEFFIGTSSATSGTLVLRHEMCNGAHRGRCVEQ
;
A
#
# COMPACT_ATOMS: atom_id res chain seq x y z
N MET A 1 -12.10 51.82 -42.79
CA MET A 1 -11.48 50.55 -42.35
C MET A 1 -10.81 50.74 -41.00
N LYS A 2 -11.44 50.31 -39.91
CA LYS A 2 -10.85 50.31 -38.56
C LYS A 2 -10.23 48.92 -38.34
N ILE A 3 -8.91 48.88 -38.21
CA ILE A 3 -8.14 47.66 -37.95
C ILE A 3 -8.19 47.42 -36.43
N VAL A 4 -8.94 46.40 -36.02
CA VAL A 4 -8.97 45.93 -34.62
C VAL A 4 -7.82 44.93 -34.46
N ARG A 5 -6.84 45.29 -33.64
CA ARG A 5 -5.69 44.45 -33.30
C ARG A 5 -6.10 43.58 -32.11
N SER A 6 -6.52 42.34 -32.37
CA SER A 6 -6.79 41.36 -31.31
C SER A 6 -5.48 40.96 -30.62
N LEU A 7 -5.35 41.33 -29.35
CA LEU A 7 -4.33 40.79 -28.46
C LEU A 7 -4.78 39.37 -28.07
N LEU A 8 -4.11 38.34 -28.59
CA LEU A 8 -4.21 37.00 -28.02
C LEU A 8 -3.46 37.00 -26.68
N LEU A 9 -4.21 36.91 -25.57
CA LEU A 9 -3.65 36.41 -24.31
C LEU A 9 -3.40 34.92 -24.48
N VAL A 10 -2.12 34.55 -24.58
CA VAL A 10 -1.70 33.16 -24.35
C VAL A 10 -1.77 32.95 -22.84
N GLY A 11 -2.88 32.36 -22.38
CA GLY A 11 -2.96 31.85 -21.02
C GLY A 11 -1.96 30.71 -20.88
N ALA A 12 -0.87 30.95 -20.14
CA ALA A 12 -0.02 29.88 -19.66
C ALA A 12 -0.85 29.04 -18.69
N THR A 13 -1.31 27.87 -19.15
CA THR A 13 -1.82 26.84 -18.26
C THR A 13 -0.65 26.38 -17.41
N ALA A 14 -0.60 26.82 -16.15
CA ALA A 14 0.31 26.24 -15.17
C ALA A 14 -0.05 24.74 -15.07
N ALA A 15 0.81 23.88 -15.62
CA ALA A 15 0.68 22.45 -15.40
C ALA A 15 0.73 22.21 -13.89
N ALA A 16 -0.23 21.44 -13.36
CA ALA A 16 -0.20 21.04 -11.97
C ALA A 16 1.09 20.27 -11.73
N LEU A 17 1.92 20.74 -10.79
CA LEU A 17 3.15 20.07 -10.42
C LEU A 17 2.78 18.83 -9.60
N ASP A 18 3.30 17.67 -9.99
CA ASP A 18 3.22 16.47 -9.16
C ASP A 18 4.03 16.71 -7.89
N THR A 19 3.47 16.33 -6.74
CA THR A 19 4.18 16.38 -5.46
C THR A 19 4.55 14.98 -5.02
N TYR A 20 5.63 14.88 -4.26
CA TYR A 20 6.14 13.62 -3.72
C TYR A 20 6.13 13.71 -2.20
N SER A 21 5.75 12.64 -1.51
CA SER A 21 5.79 12.55 -0.05
C SER A 21 6.68 11.41 0.41
N ALA A 22 7.32 11.59 1.56
CA ALA A 22 7.94 10.53 2.34
C ALA A 22 7.68 10.79 3.82
N LYS A 23 7.58 9.71 4.60
CA LYS A 23 7.32 9.80 6.04
C LYS A 23 8.37 9.04 6.82
N ILE A 24 8.89 9.68 7.86
CA ILE A 24 9.87 9.12 8.77
C ILE A 24 9.41 9.29 10.22
N LEU A 25 9.86 8.40 11.07
CA LEU A 25 9.83 8.56 12.51
C LEU A 25 11.25 8.93 12.96
N VAL A 26 11.38 10.02 13.71
CA VAL A 26 12.67 10.56 14.13
C VAL A 26 12.72 10.63 15.65
N ASP A 27 13.83 10.16 16.22
CA ASP A 27 14.20 10.45 17.60
C ASP A 27 14.91 11.81 17.66
N THR A 28 14.35 12.75 18.40
CA THR A 28 14.87 14.12 18.50
C THR A 28 16.13 14.25 19.35
N ASN A 29 16.46 13.24 20.16
CA ASN A 29 17.67 13.21 20.97
C ASN A 29 18.84 12.56 20.23
N THR A 30 18.58 11.45 19.52
CA THR A 30 19.63 10.66 18.86
C THR A 30 19.77 10.95 17.37
N PHE A 31 18.78 11.61 16.76
CA PHE A 31 18.64 11.80 15.31
C PHE A 31 18.60 10.47 14.53
N GLU A 32 18.33 9.35 15.20
CA GLU A 32 18.03 8.11 14.52
C GLU A 32 16.66 8.20 13.86
N CYS A 33 16.58 7.65 12.66
CA CYS A 33 15.39 7.69 11.84
C CYS A 33 14.95 6.30 11.44
N GLU A 34 13.63 6.10 11.40
CA GLU A 34 12.97 4.95 10.82
C GLU A 34 12.12 5.42 9.63
N LEU A 35 12.27 4.74 8.48
CA LEU A 35 11.47 5.02 7.29
C LEU A 35 10.08 4.39 7.44
N ILE A 36 9.06 5.23 7.58
CA ILE A 36 7.66 4.79 7.71
C ILE A 36 7.03 4.64 6.33
N ASP A 37 7.26 5.60 5.45
CA ASP A 37 6.83 5.54 4.05
C ASP A 37 7.91 6.08 3.12
N SER A 38 8.30 5.24 2.17
CA SER A 38 9.23 5.58 1.10
C SER A 38 8.68 6.70 0.19
N VAL A 39 9.59 7.40 -0.49
CA VAL A 39 9.20 8.45 -1.46
C VAL A 39 8.19 7.90 -2.47
N HIS A 40 7.06 8.57 -2.61
CA HIS A 40 5.99 8.23 -3.54
C HIS A 40 5.28 9.50 -4.03
N VAL A 41 4.53 9.40 -5.12
CA VAL A 41 3.69 10.50 -5.61
C VAL A 41 2.54 10.73 -4.64
N SER A 42 2.37 11.95 -4.17
CA SER A 42 1.34 12.36 -3.21
C SER A 42 0.32 13.30 -3.86
N GLN A 43 -0.75 13.59 -3.12
CA GLN A 43 -1.71 14.63 -3.54
C GLN A 43 -1.03 16.00 -3.66
N PRO A 44 -1.33 16.78 -4.73
CA PRO A 44 -0.75 18.09 -4.92
C PRO A 44 -0.93 19.00 -3.70
N HIS A 45 0.18 19.48 -3.16
CA HIS A 45 0.17 20.36 -2.01
C HIS A 45 0.36 21.82 -2.44
N ARG A 46 -0.59 22.70 -2.11
CA ARG A 46 -0.60 24.11 -2.56
C ARG A 46 0.67 24.89 -2.19
N SER A 47 1.29 24.55 -1.07
CA SER A 47 2.52 25.22 -0.59
C SER A 47 3.81 24.75 -1.30
N VAL A 48 3.72 23.77 -2.19
CA VAL A 48 4.84 23.28 -2.99
C VAL A 48 4.71 23.87 -4.40
N GLU A 49 5.31 25.04 -4.59
CA GLU A 49 5.13 25.85 -5.81
C GLU A 49 6.20 25.54 -6.88
N HIS A 50 7.32 24.93 -6.48
CA HIS A 50 8.48 24.66 -7.34
C HIS A 50 9.04 23.24 -7.15
N PRO A 51 9.69 22.65 -8.17
CA PRO A 51 10.32 21.33 -8.08
C PRO A 51 11.30 21.18 -6.92
N ASP A 52 12.01 22.26 -6.57
CA ASP A 52 13.00 22.27 -5.48
C ASP A 52 12.40 22.65 -4.12
N SER A 53 11.11 23.01 -4.09
CA SER A 53 10.42 23.38 -2.85
C SER A 53 9.96 22.14 -2.10
N PHE A 54 9.97 22.23 -0.77
CA PHE A 54 9.44 21.21 0.12
C PHE A 54 8.80 21.84 1.35
N ILE A 55 7.94 21.07 2.00
CA ILE A 55 7.41 21.37 3.32
C ILE A 55 7.62 20.18 4.26
N GLU A 56 7.64 20.46 5.55
CA GLU A 56 7.68 19.44 6.59
C GLU A 56 6.46 19.58 7.49
N LEU A 57 5.77 18.46 7.70
CA LEU A 57 4.67 18.34 8.65
C LEU A 57 5.14 17.45 9.79
N THR A 58 5.34 18.05 10.96
CA THR A 58 5.80 17.34 12.16
C THR A 58 4.64 17.07 13.10
N THR A 59 4.50 15.83 13.54
CA THR A 59 3.50 15.42 14.54
C THR A 59 4.18 14.63 15.64
N LYS A 60 4.03 15.06 16.90
CA LYS A 60 4.52 14.31 18.05
C LYS A 60 3.87 12.94 18.11
N ARG A 61 4.67 11.91 18.40
CA ARG A 61 4.16 10.58 18.66
C ARG A 61 3.29 10.61 19.92
N LYS A 62 2.07 10.08 19.82
CA LYS A 62 1.11 9.94 20.94
C LYS A 62 0.70 8.48 21.19
N SER A 63 1.13 7.58 20.31
CA SER A 63 0.79 6.16 20.33
C SER A 63 1.92 5.37 20.94
N HIS A 64 1.57 4.46 21.85
CA HIS A 64 2.49 3.52 22.47
C HIS A 64 3.41 2.82 21.45
N LEU A 65 4.62 2.53 21.89
CA LEU A 65 5.64 1.81 21.11
C LEU A 65 5.08 0.46 20.65
N ASN A 66 5.16 0.19 19.35
CA ASN A 66 4.89 -1.13 18.81
C ASN A 66 6.16 -1.97 18.97
N ASP A 67 6.03 -3.26 19.31
CA ASP A 67 7.17 -4.17 19.44
C ASP A 67 8.01 -4.27 18.16
N LEU A 68 7.43 -3.88 17.02
CA LEU A 68 8.09 -3.85 15.73
C LEU A 68 8.92 -2.60 15.48
N ASP A 69 8.65 -1.46 16.13
CA ASP A 69 9.35 -0.21 15.81
C ASP A 69 10.85 -0.36 16.04
N LEU A 70 11.66 0.11 15.09
CA LEU A 70 13.11 0.04 15.22
C LEU A 70 13.60 1.00 16.29
N LEU A 71 12.89 2.11 16.48
CA LEU A 71 13.14 3.08 17.54
C LEU A 71 12.40 2.75 18.85
N ARG A 72 11.89 1.54 19.06
CA ARG A 72 11.16 1.18 20.30
C ARG A 72 11.97 1.34 21.61
N ASN A 73 13.29 1.36 21.51
CA ASN A 73 14.17 1.51 22.68
C ASN A 73 14.38 2.99 23.05
N SER A 74 13.94 3.92 22.21
CA SER A 74 14.00 5.35 22.45
C SER A 74 12.82 5.84 23.29
N GLU A 75 12.98 6.98 23.96
CA GLU A 75 11.91 7.59 24.74
C GLU A 75 10.76 8.08 23.85
N GLU A 76 9.55 7.56 24.05
CA GLU A 76 8.36 7.87 23.23
C GLU A 76 8.09 9.38 23.13
N GLY A 77 8.34 10.14 24.22
CA GLY A 77 8.15 11.58 24.29
C GLY A 77 9.16 12.41 23.47
N ALA A 78 10.26 11.79 23.05
CA ALA A 78 11.30 12.36 22.20
C ALA A 78 11.14 11.98 20.72
N GLN A 79 10.08 11.24 20.36
CA GLN A 79 9.84 10.80 18.98
C GLN A 79 8.80 11.65 18.26
N GLU A 80 9.08 11.96 17.00
CA GLU A 80 8.20 12.74 16.14
C GLU A 80 8.08 12.10 14.75
N PHE A 81 6.86 12.06 14.22
CA PHE A 81 6.63 11.76 12.81
C PHE A 81 6.90 13.01 11.99
N VAL A 82 7.73 12.90 10.97
CA VAL A 82 8.00 13.97 10.00
C VAL A 82 7.56 13.47 8.63
N GLU A 83 6.58 14.14 8.04
CA GLU A 83 6.21 13.96 6.65
C GLU A 83 6.82 15.09 5.81
N ILE A 84 7.58 14.71 4.78
CA ILE A 84 8.26 15.63 3.87
C ILE A 84 7.53 15.57 2.55
N ILE A 85 6.97 16.70 2.12
CA ILE A 85 6.29 16.82 0.83
C ILE A 85 7.08 17.77 -0.05
N GLY A 86 7.52 17.32 -1.23
CA GLY A 86 8.38 18.10 -2.13
C GLY A 86 7.88 18.10 -3.58
N GLY A 87 8.34 19.08 -4.36
CA GLY A 87 7.98 19.23 -5.78
C GLY A 87 8.75 18.28 -6.72
N SER A 88 9.70 17.54 -6.17
CA SER A 88 10.49 16.53 -6.87
C SER A 88 10.98 15.46 -5.89
N VAL A 89 11.35 14.29 -6.42
CA VAL A 89 11.98 13.22 -5.65
C VAL A 89 13.27 13.71 -4.99
N ASP A 90 14.07 14.51 -5.71
CA ASP A 90 15.35 15.04 -5.20
C ASP A 90 15.17 16.02 -4.05
N ALA A 91 14.14 16.86 -4.08
CA ALA A 91 13.81 17.76 -2.98
C ALA A 91 13.46 16.98 -1.70
N VAL A 92 12.68 15.89 -1.84
CA VAL A 92 12.31 15.02 -0.72
C VAL A 92 13.53 14.26 -0.20
N LEU A 93 14.31 13.62 -1.09
CA LEU A 93 15.52 12.86 -0.72
C LEU A 93 16.59 13.76 -0.07
N GLY A 94 16.79 14.96 -0.59
CA GLY A 94 17.73 15.93 -0.04
C GLY A 94 17.35 16.37 1.37
N GLN A 95 16.04 16.51 1.64
CA GLN A 95 15.57 16.84 2.98
C GLN A 95 15.59 15.63 3.93
N LEU A 96 15.26 14.44 3.45
CA LEU A 96 15.42 13.18 4.20
C LEU A 96 16.86 13.00 4.67
N ALA A 97 17.85 13.21 3.79
CA ALA A 97 19.26 13.09 4.14
C ALA A 97 19.72 14.10 5.21
N LYS A 98 19.13 15.30 5.23
CA LYS A 98 19.41 16.32 6.28
C LYS A 98 18.78 15.94 7.61
N ARG A 99 17.56 15.39 7.59
CA ARG A 99 16.84 14.98 8.80
C ARG A 99 17.39 13.68 9.40
N CYS A 100 17.97 12.82 8.56
CA CYS A 100 18.49 11.52 8.93
C CYS A 100 19.96 11.39 8.47
N PRO A 101 20.92 12.01 9.18
CA PRO A 101 22.33 12.00 8.78
C PRO A 101 22.93 10.58 8.71
N SER A 102 22.44 9.69 9.58
CA SER A 102 22.84 8.28 9.65
C SER A 102 22.05 7.38 8.67
N GLY A 103 21.21 7.98 7.82
CA GLY A 103 20.23 7.27 7.00
C GLY A 103 18.97 6.88 7.78
N ALA A 104 17.93 6.48 7.05
CA ALA A 104 16.70 5.96 7.64
C ALA A 104 16.77 4.44 7.70
N LEU A 105 16.64 3.88 8.91
CA LEU A 105 16.51 2.46 9.14
C LEU A 105 15.21 1.97 8.48
N ARG A 106 15.26 0.84 7.78
CA ARG A 106 14.07 0.24 7.15
C ARG A 106 13.69 -1.01 7.92
N HIS A 107 12.41 -1.14 8.25
CA HIS A 107 11.86 -2.43 8.66
C HIS A 107 12.17 -3.46 7.58
N ASN A 108 12.87 -4.53 7.95
CA ASN A 108 13.17 -5.68 7.09
C ASN A 108 14.15 -5.44 5.93
N ALA A 109 15.24 -4.69 6.12
CA ALA A 109 16.39 -4.78 5.18
C ALA A 109 16.93 -6.22 5.04
N GLU A 110 16.78 -7.07 6.07
CA GLU A 110 17.20 -8.48 6.03
C GLU A 110 16.20 -9.42 5.32
N ALA A 111 14.94 -9.04 5.10
CA ALA A 111 14.00 -9.89 4.35
C ALA A 111 14.08 -9.68 2.83
N ILE A 112 14.68 -8.57 2.38
CA ILE A 112 14.79 -8.24 0.96
C ILE A 112 15.79 -9.17 0.23
N SER A 113 16.81 -9.68 0.94
CA SER A 113 17.89 -10.49 0.33
C SER A 113 17.52 -11.95 0.03
N THR A 114 16.41 -12.48 0.55
CA THR A 114 16.05 -13.91 0.33
C THR A 114 14.68 -14.12 -0.32
N SER A 115 13.81 -13.10 -0.35
CA SER A 115 12.46 -13.22 -0.91
C SER A 115 12.38 -12.77 -2.38
N ALA A 116 13.17 -11.75 -2.76
CA ALA A 116 13.10 -11.14 -4.09
C ALA A 116 13.40 -12.10 -5.26
N GLU A 117 14.15 -13.19 -5.04
CA GLU A 117 14.43 -14.19 -6.09
C GLU A 117 13.25 -15.15 -6.36
N THR A 118 12.18 -15.12 -5.54
CA THR A 118 11.08 -16.10 -5.63
C THR A 118 9.69 -15.49 -5.77
N THR A 119 9.58 -14.16 -5.78
CA THR A 119 8.30 -13.49 -6.03
C THR A 119 7.85 -13.73 -7.46
N VAL A 120 6.63 -14.22 -7.63
CA VAL A 120 6.03 -14.46 -8.97
C VAL A 120 4.84 -13.55 -9.16
N ILE A 121 4.88 -12.73 -10.20
CA ILE A 121 3.79 -11.80 -10.56
C ILE A 121 3.08 -12.33 -11.80
N LYS A 122 1.76 -12.48 -11.73
CA LYS A 122 0.91 -12.83 -12.88
C LYS A 122 -0.22 -11.83 -13.00
N LYS A 123 -0.47 -11.38 -14.22
CA LYS A 123 -1.69 -10.62 -14.51
C LYS A 123 -2.82 -11.62 -14.78
N ILE A 124 -3.86 -11.56 -13.96
CA ILE A 124 -5.05 -12.42 -14.01
C ILE A 124 -6.08 -11.85 -14.98
N VAL A 125 -6.25 -10.53 -14.97
CA VAL A 125 -7.11 -9.79 -15.90
C VAL A 125 -6.28 -8.70 -16.56
N ASP A 126 -6.23 -8.70 -17.89
CA ASP A 126 -5.59 -7.66 -18.69
C ASP A 126 -6.61 -6.91 -19.55
N SER A 127 -6.97 -5.71 -19.11
CA SER A 127 -7.92 -4.86 -19.81
C SER A 127 -7.26 -3.67 -20.51
N GLY A 128 -5.94 -3.48 -20.34
CA GLY A 128 -5.20 -2.36 -20.92
C GLY A 128 -4.00 -1.89 -20.08
N PRO A 129 -3.34 -0.79 -20.50
CA PRO A 129 -2.18 -0.26 -19.79
C PRO A 129 -2.56 0.32 -18.41
N PRO A 130 -1.76 0.12 -17.35
CA PRO A 130 -2.08 0.59 -16.00
C PRO A 130 -2.41 2.09 -15.89
N LYS A 131 -1.78 2.93 -16.72
CA LYS A 131 -2.05 4.38 -16.78
C LYS A 131 -3.51 4.76 -17.06
N ASN A 132 -4.33 3.86 -17.62
CA ASN A 132 -5.73 4.13 -17.92
C ASN A 132 -6.70 3.03 -17.41
N ARG A 133 -6.24 2.20 -16.48
CA ARG A 133 -7.01 1.17 -15.81
C ARG A 133 -6.91 1.37 -14.31
N ILE A 134 -7.76 0.65 -13.60
CA ILE A 134 -7.69 0.52 -12.16
C ILE A 134 -7.00 -0.81 -11.88
N ASP A 135 -5.85 -0.77 -11.22
CA ASP A 135 -5.02 -1.95 -10.99
C ASP A 135 -5.22 -2.48 -9.56
N ILE A 136 -5.91 -3.62 -9.46
CA ILE A 136 -6.09 -4.38 -8.21
C ILE A 136 -4.93 -5.36 -8.07
N VAL A 137 -4.21 -5.31 -6.95
CA VAL A 137 -3.06 -6.17 -6.69
C VAL A 137 -3.33 -7.08 -5.51
N PHE A 138 -3.58 -8.36 -5.78
CA PHE A 138 -3.71 -9.39 -4.75
C PHE A 138 -2.34 -9.98 -4.40
N MET A 139 -1.87 -9.68 -3.20
CA MET A 139 -0.63 -10.23 -2.63
C MET A 139 -0.97 -11.33 -1.62
N GLY A 140 -0.46 -12.53 -1.83
CA GLY A 140 -0.75 -13.68 -0.96
C GLY A 140 0.12 -13.70 0.30
N ASP A 141 -0.48 -13.99 1.46
CA ASP A 141 0.26 -14.31 2.68
C ASP A 141 -0.08 -15.71 3.21
N GLY A 142 0.94 -16.38 3.74
CA GLY A 142 0.79 -17.73 4.30
C GLY A 142 0.66 -18.85 3.25
N TYR A 143 1.13 -18.62 2.02
CA TYR A 143 1.27 -19.66 0.99
C TYR A 143 2.74 -20.09 0.90
N GLN A 144 3.03 -21.34 1.20
CA GLN A 144 4.37 -21.92 1.05
C GLN A 144 4.77 -22.08 -0.42
N ALA A 145 6.06 -22.32 -0.67
CA ALA A 145 6.60 -22.66 -2.00
C ALA A 145 5.80 -23.79 -2.69
N SER A 146 5.40 -24.81 -1.94
CA SER A 146 4.57 -25.92 -2.43
C SER A 146 3.10 -25.56 -2.72
N GLU A 147 2.65 -24.38 -2.27
CA GLU A 147 1.28 -23.89 -2.40
C GLU A 147 1.14 -22.80 -3.47
N GLU A 148 2.16 -22.54 -4.30
CA GLU A 148 2.09 -21.54 -5.39
C GLU A 148 0.87 -21.78 -6.30
N ALA A 149 0.66 -23.02 -6.72
CA ALA A 149 -0.47 -23.36 -7.58
C ALA A 149 -1.83 -23.14 -6.89
N LEU A 150 -1.89 -23.35 -5.57
CA LEU A 150 -3.08 -23.08 -4.77
C LEU A 150 -3.35 -21.58 -4.71
N PHE A 151 -2.32 -20.76 -4.46
CA PHE A 151 -2.45 -19.30 -4.44
C PHE A 151 -3.08 -18.76 -5.73
N PHE A 152 -2.52 -19.10 -6.90
CA PHE A 152 -3.05 -18.61 -8.16
C PHE A 152 -4.47 -19.11 -8.45
N LYS A 153 -4.80 -20.34 -8.03
CA LYS A 153 -6.16 -20.86 -8.11
C LYS A 153 -7.13 -20.06 -7.24
N ASP A 154 -6.73 -19.71 -6.02
CA ASP A 154 -7.55 -18.91 -5.12
C ASP A 154 -7.74 -17.49 -5.65
N ILE A 155 -6.69 -16.84 -6.16
CA ILE A 155 -6.83 -15.50 -6.74
C ILE A 155 -7.69 -15.52 -8.00
N GLN A 156 -7.55 -16.52 -8.88
CA GLN A 156 -8.43 -16.67 -10.04
C GLN A 156 -9.89 -16.79 -9.60
N ARG A 157 -10.18 -17.69 -8.66
CA ARG A 157 -11.53 -17.89 -8.13
C ARG A 157 -12.11 -16.63 -7.51
N LEU A 158 -11.35 -15.95 -6.64
CA LEU A 158 -11.79 -14.70 -6.00
C LEU A 158 -12.06 -13.62 -7.05
N THR A 159 -11.23 -13.54 -8.10
CA THR A 159 -11.41 -12.61 -9.22
C THR A 159 -12.69 -12.94 -10.00
N ASP A 160 -12.88 -14.20 -10.39
CA ASP A 160 -14.05 -14.66 -11.12
C ASP A 160 -15.33 -14.37 -10.31
N GLU A 161 -15.36 -14.75 -9.04
CA GLU A 161 -16.49 -14.50 -8.15
C GLU A 161 -16.73 -13.00 -7.95
N MET A 162 -15.68 -12.18 -7.86
CA MET A 162 -15.80 -10.73 -7.68
C MET A 162 -16.48 -10.06 -8.87
N PHE A 163 -16.18 -10.49 -10.10
CA PHE A 163 -16.75 -9.94 -11.32
C PHE A 163 -17.95 -10.71 -11.87
N THR A 164 -18.36 -11.81 -11.24
CA THR A 164 -19.58 -12.53 -11.61
C THR A 164 -20.83 -11.77 -11.12
N GLY A 165 -21.80 -11.56 -12.02
CA GLY A 165 -23.09 -10.91 -11.77
C GLY A 165 -23.24 -9.53 -12.44
N ASP A 166 -24.48 -9.04 -12.55
CA ASP A 166 -24.81 -7.85 -13.37
C ASP A 166 -24.16 -6.54 -12.87
N THR A 167 -23.80 -6.47 -11.59
CA THR A 167 -23.32 -5.22 -10.96
C THR A 167 -21.88 -4.88 -11.35
N PHE A 168 -20.96 -5.85 -11.40
CA PHE A 168 -19.53 -5.60 -11.64
C PHE A 168 -19.05 -6.04 -13.03
N THR A 169 -19.76 -6.95 -13.72
CA THR A 169 -19.34 -7.47 -15.03
C THR A 169 -19.13 -6.35 -16.06
N GLN A 170 -20.04 -5.37 -16.11
CA GLN A 170 -19.97 -4.26 -17.07
C GLN A 170 -18.74 -3.35 -16.87
N TYR A 171 -18.14 -3.37 -15.68
CA TYR A 171 -16.99 -2.55 -15.33
C TYR A 171 -15.67 -3.32 -15.43
N LEU A 172 -15.69 -4.65 -15.63
CA LEU A 172 -14.48 -5.46 -15.79
C LEU A 172 -13.45 -4.86 -16.78
N PRO A 173 -13.86 -4.28 -17.95
CA PRO A 173 -12.91 -3.65 -18.88
C PRO A 173 -12.15 -2.44 -18.31
N LEU A 174 -12.54 -1.91 -17.15
CA LEU A 174 -11.86 -0.81 -16.47
C LEU A 174 -10.75 -1.30 -15.51
N PHE A 175 -10.71 -2.60 -15.20
CA PHE A 175 -9.80 -3.14 -14.20
C PHE A 175 -8.70 -4.01 -14.83
N ASN A 176 -7.50 -3.90 -14.26
CA ASN A 176 -6.49 -4.94 -14.30
C ASN A 176 -6.46 -5.65 -12.95
N VAL A 177 -6.19 -6.96 -12.97
CA VAL A 177 -6.02 -7.74 -11.75
C VAL A 177 -4.68 -8.43 -11.79
N TRP A 178 -3.89 -8.22 -10.74
CA TRP A 178 -2.57 -8.81 -10.56
C TRP A 178 -2.58 -9.75 -9.36
N ALA A 179 -1.92 -10.90 -9.53
CA ALA A 179 -1.61 -11.84 -8.47
C ALA A 179 -0.11 -11.80 -8.21
N VAL A 180 0.28 -11.43 -7.00
CA VAL A 180 1.66 -11.38 -6.54
C VAL A 180 1.87 -12.46 -5.49
N TYR A 181 2.54 -13.51 -5.89
CA TYR A 181 2.92 -14.61 -5.03
C TYR A 181 4.23 -14.26 -4.33
N VAL A 182 4.21 -14.20 -2.99
CA VAL A 182 5.40 -14.11 -2.16
C VAL A 182 5.43 -15.34 -1.27
N PRO A 183 6.43 -16.23 -1.39
CA PRO A 183 6.45 -17.47 -0.62
C PRO A 183 6.61 -17.20 0.88
N SER A 184 5.76 -17.83 1.67
CA SER A 184 5.88 -17.89 3.13
C SER A 184 6.65 -19.12 3.58
N VAL A 185 7.24 -19.04 4.78
CA VAL A 185 7.81 -20.22 5.45
C VAL A 185 6.69 -21.08 6.03
N ASP A 186 5.75 -20.46 6.75
CA ASP A 186 4.60 -21.12 7.34
C ASP A 186 3.37 -21.06 6.41
N SER A 187 2.59 -22.13 6.37
CA SER A 187 1.26 -22.13 5.76
C SER A 187 0.23 -21.51 6.74
N GLY A 188 -0.68 -20.70 6.20
CA GLY A 188 -1.73 -20.00 6.92
C GLY A 188 -1.29 -18.78 7.73
N ILE A 189 -2.26 -18.11 8.36
CA ILE A 189 -2.04 -16.85 9.08
C ILE A 189 -2.00 -17.03 10.61
N GLY A 190 -1.48 -16.02 11.31
CA GLY A 190 -1.42 -15.97 12.77
C GLY A 190 -2.78 -15.84 13.47
N VAL A 191 -2.83 -16.17 14.76
CA VAL A 191 -4.03 -16.05 15.61
C VAL A 191 -3.67 -15.55 17.00
N GLY A 192 -4.63 -14.94 17.69
CA GLY A 192 -4.44 -14.45 19.06
C GLY A 192 -3.41 -13.32 19.16
N GLY A 193 -3.34 -12.46 18.14
CA GLY A 193 -2.39 -11.34 18.09
C GLY A 193 -0.96 -11.74 17.75
N LYS A 194 -0.72 -13.01 17.39
CA LYS A 194 0.63 -13.54 17.12
C LYS A 194 0.77 -13.93 15.65
N PRO A 195 1.57 -13.20 14.85
CA PRO A 195 1.86 -13.59 13.48
C PRO A 195 2.67 -14.89 13.40
N ARG A 196 2.49 -15.61 12.30
CA ARG A 196 3.34 -16.73 11.89
C ARG A 196 4.55 -16.22 11.09
N ASN A 197 5.48 -17.11 10.75
CA ASN A 197 6.59 -16.78 9.86
C ASN A 197 6.12 -16.77 8.39
N THR A 198 5.36 -15.74 8.04
CA THR A 198 4.82 -15.54 6.70
C THR A 198 5.36 -14.25 6.08
N ALA A 199 5.21 -14.09 4.76
CA ALA A 199 5.76 -12.97 3.99
C ALA A 199 5.36 -11.61 4.58
N PHE A 200 4.06 -11.41 4.82
CA PHE A 200 3.47 -10.18 5.33
C PHE A 200 3.06 -10.27 6.80
N GLN A 201 3.21 -11.46 7.40
CA GLN A 201 2.92 -11.71 8.80
C GLN A 201 1.48 -11.32 9.16
N LEU A 202 0.50 -11.74 8.35
CA LEU A 202 -0.90 -11.56 8.66
C LEU A 202 -1.27 -12.33 9.92
N TYR A 203 -2.13 -11.73 10.75
CA TYR A 203 -2.63 -12.38 11.95
C TYR A 203 -4.03 -11.90 12.32
N ARG A 204 -4.74 -12.77 13.04
CA ARG A 204 -6.04 -12.48 13.64
C ARG A 204 -5.89 -11.96 15.05
N THR A 205 -6.70 -10.97 15.41
CA THR A 205 -6.80 -10.43 16.76
C THR A 205 -8.22 -10.53 17.32
N GLY A 206 -8.36 -10.32 18.62
CA GLY A 206 -9.63 -10.37 19.35
C GLY A 206 -10.14 -11.79 19.62
N THR A 207 -11.27 -11.87 20.33
CA THR A 207 -11.93 -13.12 20.68
C THR A 207 -12.77 -13.68 19.54
N GLU A 208 -13.29 -12.79 18.69
CA GLU A 208 -14.12 -13.14 17.53
C GLU A 208 -13.28 -13.54 16.32
N LEU A 209 -11.97 -13.23 16.34
CA LEU A 209 -11.00 -13.54 15.29
C LEU A 209 -11.39 -13.05 13.89
N ARG A 210 -12.22 -12.00 13.77
CA ARG A 210 -12.73 -11.48 12.48
C ARG A 210 -11.79 -10.50 11.80
N SER A 211 -10.96 -9.79 12.57
CA SER A 211 -10.02 -8.81 12.02
C SER A 211 -8.72 -9.49 11.63
N VAL A 212 -8.29 -9.29 10.38
CA VAL A 212 -6.98 -9.73 9.89
C VAL A 212 -6.11 -8.50 9.71
N LEU A 213 -4.95 -8.47 10.37
CA LEU A 213 -4.03 -7.35 10.42
C LEU A 213 -2.68 -7.73 9.83
N PRO A 214 -2.00 -6.83 9.11
CA PRO A 214 -0.64 -7.04 8.66
C PRO A 214 0.35 -6.58 9.73
N ASN A 215 1.37 -7.40 9.98
CA ASN A 215 2.49 -7.00 10.82
C ASN A 215 3.62 -6.32 10.01
N LYS A 216 3.62 -6.47 8.67
CA LYS A 216 4.63 -5.88 7.77
C LYS A 216 4.01 -5.01 6.65
N PRO A 217 3.24 -3.95 6.98
CA PRO A 217 2.56 -3.13 5.97
C PRO A 217 3.53 -2.40 5.02
N GLN A 218 4.68 -1.92 5.50
CA GLN A 218 5.68 -1.25 4.64
C GLN A 218 6.23 -2.19 3.57
N TYR A 219 6.55 -3.43 3.96
CA TYR A 219 7.01 -4.46 3.03
C TYR A 219 5.91 -4.81 2.00
N ALA A 220 4.64 -4.89 2.42
CA ALA A 220 3.52 -5.08 1.50
C ALA A 220 3.38 -3.92 0.50
N ARG A 221 3.64 -2.67 0.92
CA ARG A 221 3.67 -1.52 0.01
C ARG A 221 4.78 -1.64 -1.01
N GLU A 222 5.99 -1.99 -0.56
CA GLU A 222 7.15 -2.20 -1.43
C GLU A 222 6.92 -3.29 -2.46
N VAL A 223 6.39 -4.45 -2.04
CA VAL A 223 6.04 -5.56 -2.95
C VAL A 223 5.02 -5.10 -3.98
N CYS A 224 3.97 -4.38 -3.59
CA CYS A 224 2.97 -3.92 -4.55
C CYS A 224 3.56 -2.96 -5.61
N LYS A 225 4.51 -2.09 -5.23
CA LYS A 225 5.21 -1.21 -6.18
C LYS A 225 6.04 -1.99 -7.22
N THR A 226 6.44 -3.23 -6.95
CA THR A 226 7.19 -4.06 -7.92
C THR A 226 6.37 -4.52 -9.11
N VAL A 227 5.03 -4.45 -9.05
CA VAL A 227 4.14 -4.84 -10.15
C VAL A 227 4.34 -3.94 -11.37
N GLY A 228 4.58 -2.65 -11.15
CA GLY A 228 4.83 -1.70 -12.23
C GLY A 228 4.41 -0.27 -11.85
N GLU A 229 4.88 0.68 -12.67
CA GLU A 229 4.47 2.07 -12.57
C GLU A 229 2.96 2.18 -12.85
N PHE A 230 2.22 2.86 -11.96
CA PHE A 230 0.75 2.99 -12.00
C PHE A 230 -0.05 1.68 -11.86
N ALA A 231 0.57 0.57 -11.43
CA ALA A 231 -0.08 -0.74 -11.40
C ALA A 231 -0.46 -1.23 -9.99
N CYS A 232 -0.65 -0.32 -9.03
CA CYS A 232 -0.89 -0.64 -7.61
C CYS A 232 -1.90 0.33 -6.97
N ASP A 233 -3.07 0.49 -7.60
CA ASP A 233 -4.13 1.39 -7.09
C ASP A 233 -4.84 0.80 -5.88
N PHE A 234 -5.16 -0.50 -5.94
CA PHE A 234 -5.87 -1.21 -4.88
C PHE A 234 -5.04 -2.38 -4.34
N PRO A 235 -4.11 -2.08 -3.42
CA PRO A 235 -3.30 -3.12 -2.81
C PRO A 235 -4.11 -3.97 -1.85
N SER A 236 -4.10 -5.26 -2.10
CA SER A 236 -4.94 -6.21 -1.39
C SER A 236 -4.08 -7.33 -0.81
N LEU A 237 -4.29 -7.68 0.45
CA LEU A 237 -3.59 -8.79 1.12
C LEU A 237 -4.56 -9.94 1.32
N ILE A 238 -4.20 -11.12 0.80
CA ILE A 238 -5.02 -12.33 0.87
C ILE A 238 -4.33 -13.35 1.77
N GLY A 239 -4.86 -13.56 2.97
CA GLY A 239 -4.40 -14.63 3.87
C GLY A 239 -4.84 -16.00 3.39
N ASN A 240 -3.93 -16.98 3.36
CA ASN A 240 -4.23 -18.39 3.16
C ASN A 240 -5.02 -18.93 4.37
N ASP A 241 -6.34 -18.71 4.38
CA ASP A 241 -7.18 -19.09 5.51
C ASP A 241 -8.63 -19.33 5.03
N ALA A 242 -9.22 -20.42 5.50
CA ALA A 242 -10.58 -20.81 5.13
C ALA A 242 -11.65 -20.00 5.86
N TYR A 243 -11.29 -19.26 6.92
CA TYR A 243 -12.26 -18.57 7.77
C TYR A 243 -12.52 -17.12 7.34
N TYR A 244 -13.72 -16.64 7.67
CA TYR A 244 -14.12 -15.24 7.51
C TYR A 244 -13.14 -14.31 8.22
N GLY A 245 -12.70 -13.26 7.54
CA GLY A 245 -12.05 -12.13 8.18
C GLY A 245 -11.38 -11.19 7.20
N GLY A 246 -11.18 -9.97 7.65
CA GLY A 246 -10.62 -8.91 6.82
C GLY A 246 -10.51 -7.61 7.57
N LEU A 247 -10.00 -6.61 6.85
CA LEU A 247 -9.91 -5.23 7.31
C LEU A 247 -9.75 -4.32 6.09
N GLY A 248 -10.50 -3.23 6.06
CA GLY A 248 -10.33 -2.14 5.09
C GLY A 248 -9.45 -1.03 5.65
N GLY A 249 -8.77 -0.32 4.74
CA GLY A 249 -7.87 0.77 5.09
C GLY A 249 -6.93 1.07 3.92
N GLU A 250 -5.64 1.22 4.22
CA GLU A 250 -4.59 1.32 3.19
C GLU A 250 -4.54 0.08 2.30
N PHE A 251 -4.70 -1.10 2.92
CA PHE A 251 -4.80 -2.38 2.23
C PHE A 251 -6.22 -2.92 2.36
N PHE A 252 -6.72 -3.58 1.32
CA PHE A 252 -7.91 -4.41 1.44
C PHE A 252 -7.50 -5.82 1.83
N ILE A 253 -7.79 -6.17 3.07
CA ILE A 253 -7.35 -7.44 3.63
C ILE A 253 -8.54 -8.39 3.66
N GLY A 254 -8.33 -9.58 3.10
CA GLY A 254 -9.30 -10.67 3.12
C GLY A 254 -8.60 -12.02 3.27
N THR A 255 -9.37 -13.09 3.19
CA THR A 255 -8.83 -14.46 3.19
C THR A 255 -9.24 -15.20 1.93
N SER A 256 -8.56 -16.30 1.64
CA SER A 256 -8.92 -17.21 0.55
C SER A 256 -10.17 -18.06 0.83
N SER A 257 -10.92 -17.77 1.89
CA SER A 257 -12.16 -18.47 2.24
C SER A 257 -13.10 -18.61 1.03
N ALA A 258 -13.44 -19.85 0.68
CA ALA A 258 -14.34 -20.15 -0.43
C ALA A 258 -15.79 -19.69 -0.19
N THR A 259 -16.17 -19.46 1.06
CA THR A 259 -17.54 -19.07 1.43
C THR A 259 -17.69 -17.58 1.70
N SER A 260 -16.60 -16.89 2.02
CA SER A 260 -16.66 -15.51 2.50
C SER A 260 -15.60 -14.57 1.95
N GLY A 261 -14.55 -15.07 1.31
CA GLY A 261 -13.45 -14.26 0.81
C GLY A 261 -13.93 -13.15 -0.13
N THR A 262 -14.71 -13.51 -1.15
CA THR A 262 -15.23 -12.53 -2.13
C THR A 262 -16.21 -11.52 -1.50
N LEU A 263 -17.03 -11.94 -0.53
CA LEU A 263 -17.93 -11.03 0.19
C LEU A 263 -17.11 -9.96 0.94
N VAL A 264 -16.09 -10.39 1.68
CA VAL A 264 -15.20 -9.49 2.42
C VAL A 264 -14.45 -8.58 1.45
N LEU A 265 -13.88 -9.10 0.38
CA LEU A 265 -13.15 -8.29 -0.60
C LEU A 265 -14.03 -7.21 -1.25
N ARG A 266 -15.26 -7.54 -1.62
CA ARG A 266 -16.22 -6.54 -2.13
C ARG A 266 -16.54 -5.47 -1.09
N HIS A 267 -16.73 -5.87 0.17
CA HIS A 267 -16.97 -4.93 1.26
C HIS A 267 -15.79 -3.98 1.47
N GLU A 268 -14.58 -4.51 1.58
CA GLU A 268 -13.39 -3.70 1.87
C GLU A 268 -12.96 -2.83 0.69
N MET A 269 -13.07 -3.33 -0.53
CA MET A 269 -12.75 -2.54 -1.72
C MET A 269 -13.64 -1.29 -1.84
N CYS A 270 -14.90 -1.43 -1.44
CA CYS A 270 -15.82 -0.31 -1.40
C CYS A 270 -15.56 0.68 -0.25
N ASN A 271 -15.09 0.19 0.91
CA ASN A 271 -14.72 1.07 2.03
C ASN A 271 -13.56 2.01 1.66
N GLY A 272 -12.65 1.60 0.77
CA GLY A 272 -11.56 2.44 0.27
C GLY A 272 -11.93 3.42 -0.86
N ALA A 273 -12.97 3.12 -1.65
CA ALA A 273 -13.34 3.92 -2.81
C ALA A 273 -13.94 5.31 -2.46
N HIS A 274 -14.49 5.47 -1.26
CA HIS A 274 -14.82 6.71 -0.54
C HIS A 274 -15.59 6.28 0.72
N ARG A 275 -15.85 7.19 1.67
CA ARG A 275 -16.79 6.99 2.81
C ARG A 275 -18.26 6.75 2.35
N GLY A 276 -18.49 5.82 1.45
CA GLY A 276 -19.76 5.48 0.83
C GLY A 276 -20.00 3.99 0.95
N ARG A 277 -21.00 3.62 1.76
CA ARG A 277 -21.48 2.26 1.97
C ARG A 277 -21.64 1.51 0.64
N CYS A 278 -20.80 0.51 0.39
CA CYS A 278 -21.28 -0.70 -0.31
C CYS A 278 -21.75 -1.67 0.76
N VAL A 279 -22.99 -1.48 1.17
CA VAL A 279 -23.77 -2.56 1.77
C VAL A 279 -24.88 -2.84 0.77
N GLU A 280 -24.86 -4.05 0.24
CA GLU A 280 -25.96 -4.80 -0.37
C GLU A 280 -27.04 -3.99 -1.11
N GLN A 281 -27.04 -4.12 -2.45
CA GLN A 281 -28.28 -4.46 -3.14
C GLN A 281 -28.16 -5.90 -3.62
#